data_AF-A0A835HH70-F1
#
_entry.id   AF-A0A835HH70-F1
#
_cell.length_a   1.000
_cell.length_b   1.000
_cell.length_c   1.000
_cell.angle_alpha   90.00
_cell.angle_beta   90.00
_cell.angle_gamma   90.00
#
_symmetry.space_group_name_H-M   'P 1'
#
loop_
_entity.id
_entity.type
_entity.pdbx_description
1 polymer ?
#
loop_
_entity_poly.entity_id
_entity_poly.type
_entity_poly.pdbx_seq_one_letter_code
_entity_poly.pdbx_strand_id
1 'polypeptide(L)'
;MGWCHKNSKPENVPFRFRKIWLEHNQFMNFVKLSWCEPMRDGPIRLVMRKLKRLKGTLKAWHKATYWGTRDKIAQANKSLKDIQKQQEQEAFDVQLHLQEMETEKLISNLMNTEATMWKQRASIKEELEGDRNSAYFQAKARMRQAKYFVEEIKTTQAKPGASEPHSTGGYRPAK
;
A
#
# COMPACT_ATOMS: atom_id res chain seq x y z
N MET A 1 -29.33 25.40 -0.49
CA MET A 1 -29.06 24.84 0.84
C MET A 1 -28.09 23.68 0.69
N GLY A 2 -26.81 23.91 1.00
CA GLY A 2 -25.71 22.98 0.70
C GLY A 2 -25.63 21.80 1.68
N TRP A 3 -25.50 20.60 1.15
CA TRP A 3 -25.23 19.39 1.92
C TRP A 3 -23.78 19.38 2.38
N CYS A 4 -23.52 19.88 3.58
CA CYS A 4 -22.21 19.75 4.21
C CYS A 4 -22.12 18.35 4.85
N HIS A 5 -21.64 17.36 4.09
CA HIS A 5 -21.24 16.07 4.64
C HIS A 5 -19.99 16.29 5.50
N LYS A 6 -20.20 16.44 6.81
CA LYS A 6 -19.12 16.31 7.79
C LYS A 6 -18.57 14.89 7.64
N ASN A 7 -17.35 14.76 7.14
CA ASN A 7 -16.58 13.50 7.15
C ASN A 7 -16.21 13.14 8.60
N SER A 8 -17.20 12.86 9.46
CA SER A 8 -16.96 12.20 10.73
C SER A 8 -16.58 10.75 10.42
N LYS A 9 -15.36 10.35 10.82
CA LYS A 9 -14.95 8.94 10.75
C LYS A 9 -16.04 8.08 11.38
N PRO A 10 -16.51 7.00 10.74
CA PRO A 10 -17.47 6.11 11.35
C PRO A 10 -16.90 5.59 12.67
N GLU A 11 -17.64 5.77 13.75
CA GLU A 11 -17.19 5.52 15.12
C GLU A 11 -16.83 4.04 15.38
N ASN A 12 -17.27 3.15 14.47
CA ASN A 12 -17.14 1.71 14.54
C ASN A 12 -16.22 1.10 13.46
N VAL A 13 -15.12 1.75 13.09
CA VAL A 13 -14.12 1.08 12.22
C VAL A 13 -13.36 0.04 13.04
N PRO A 14 -13.40 -1.26 12.67
CA PRO A 14 -12.63 -2.29 13.34
C PRO A 14 -11.14 -1.97 13.27
N PHE A 15 -10.41 -2.38 14.31
CA PHE A 15 -8.95 -2.21 14.29
C PHE A 15 -8.37 -3.08 13.20
N ARG A 16 -7.60 -2.47 12.29
CA ARG A 16 -6.85 -3.19 11.27
C ARG A 16 -5.36 -3.02 11.55
N PHE A 17 -4.66 -4.15 11.51
CA PHE A 17 -3.22 -4.18 11.55
C PHE A 17 -2.66 -3.47 10.31
N ARG A 18 -1.56 -2.70 10.45
CA ARG A 18 -0.91 -2.03 9.32
C ARG A 18 0.43 -2.69 9.05
N LYS A 19 0.64 -3.16 7.82
CA LYS A 19 1.89 -3.81 7.40
C LYS A 19 3.12 -2.91 7.62
N ILE A 20 2.97 -1.59 7.49
CA ILE A 20 4.07 -0.63 7.66
C ILE A 20 4.68 -0.66 9.06
N TRP A 21 3.94 -1.16 10.05
CA TRP A 21 4.48 -1.33 11.38
C TRP A 21 5.61 -2.36 11.41
N LEU A 22 5.54 -3.42 10.60
CA LEU A 22 6.58 -4.45 10.53
C LEU A 22 7.90 -3.94 9.97
N GLU A 23 7.85 -2.89 9.15
CA GLU A 23 9.04 -2.26 8.56
C GLU A 23 9.76 -1.34 9.55
N HIS A 24 9.11 -0.97 10.65
CA HIS A 24 9.69 -0.09 11.66
C HIS A 24 10.53 -0.87 12.67
N ASN A 25 11.82 -0.52 12.78
CA ASN A 25 12.80 -1.17 13.66
C ASN A 25 12.33 -1.37 15.11
N GLN A 26 11.67 -0.38 15.71
CA GLN A 26 11.18 -0.44 17.10
C GLN A 26 9.84 -1.17 17.30
N PHE A 27 9.19 -1.64 16.24
CA PHE A 27 7.83 -2.20 16.36
C PHE A 27 7.78 -3.44 17.26
N MET A 28 8.68 -4.40 17.04
CA MET A 28 8.68 -5.64 17.84
C MET A 28 9.00 -5.38 19.31
N ASN A 29 9.91 -4.45 19.58
CA ASN A 29 10.21 -4.01 20.95
C ASN A 29 8.99 -3.38 21.60
N PHE A 30 8.29 -2.48 20.89
CA PHE A 30 7.09 -1.83 21.35
C PHE A 30 5.97 -2.84 21.71
N VAL A 31 5.73 -3.82 20.83
CA VAL A 31 4.75 -4.89 21.08
C VAL A 31 5.15 -5.71 22.31
N LYS A 32 6.43 -6.10 22.42
CA LYS A 32 6.93 -6.89 23.54
C LYS A 32 6.75 -6.16 24.86
N LEU A 33 7.13 -4.88 24.94
CA LEU A 33 6.94 -4.06 26.14
C LEU A 33 5.46 -4.00 26.54
N SER A 34 4.58 -3.69 25.60
CA SER A 34 3.14 -3.64 25.85
C SER A 34 2.53 -5.00 26.19
N TRP A 35 3.13 -6.11 25.76
CA TRP A 35 2.63 -7.47 26.01
C TRP A 35 3.10 -8.03 27.35
N CYS A 36 4.35 -7.80 27.70
CA CYS A 36 5.00 -8.31 28.91
C CYS A 36 4.61 -7.53 30.17
N GLU A 37 4.06 -6.33 30.04
CA GLU A 37 3.63 -5.53 31.19
C GLU A 37 2.62 -6.30 32.07
N PRO A 38 2.91 -6.44 33.38
CA PRO A 38 2.20 -7.34 34.29
C PRO A 38 0.75 -6.90 34.48
N MET A 39 -0.14 -7.89 34.58
CA MET A 39 -1.58 -7.67 34.70
C MET A 39 -2.21 -8.86 35.41
N ARG A 40 -3.08 -8.61 36.39
CA ARG A 40 -3.77 -9.67 37.16
C ARG A 40 -5.20 -9.84 36.66
N ASP A 41 -5.51 -10.98 36.07
CA ASP A 41 -6.87 -11.37 35.70
C ASP A 41 -7.03 -12.89 35.56
N GLY A 42 -8.27 -13.33 35.34
CA GLY A 42 -8.52 -14.69 34.84
C GLY A 42 -7.93 -14.89 33.42
N PRO A 43 -7.52 -16.11 33.03
CA PRO A 43 -6.73 -16.36 31.82
C PRO A 43 -7.29 -15.74 30.53
N ILE A 44 -8.60 -15.91 30.27
CA ILE A 44 -9.26 -15.37 29.07
C ILE A 44 -9.32 -13.84 29.11
N ARG A 45 -9.69 -13.27 30.25
CA ARG A 45 -9.78 -11.81 30.43
C ARG A 45 -8.40 -11.15 30.34
N LEU A 46 -7.35 -11.84 30.80
CA LEU A 46 -5.98 -11.38 30.68
C LEU A 46 -5.58 -11.19 29.21
N VAL A 47 -5.83 -12.18 28.35
CA VAL A 47 -5.53 -12.07 26.92
C VAL A 47 -6.33 -10.94 26.28
N MET A 48 -7.64 -10.85 26.55
CA MET A 48 -8.49 -9.78 26.01
C MET A 48 -8.02 -8.39 26.42
N ARG A 49 -7.64 -8.19 27.68
CA ARG A 49 -7.13 -6.89 28.16
C ARG A 49 -5.77 -6.56 27.57
N LYS A 50 -4.85 -7.53 27.45
CA LYS A 50 -3.57 -7.32 26.76
C LYS A 50 -3.77 -6.88 25.31
N LEU A 51 -4.68 -7.51 24.57
CA LEU A 51 -5.02 -7.11 23.21
C LEU A 51 -5.66 -5.72 23.16
N LYS A 52 -6.56 -5.39 24.09
CA LYS A 52 -7.20 -4.07 24.17
C LYS A 52 -6.17 -2.96 24.44
N ARG A 53 -5.22 -3.21 25.36
CA ARG A 53 -4.09 -2.31 25.64
C ARG A 53 -3.23 -2.14 24.39
N LEU A 54 -2.77 -3.25 23.79
CA LEU A 54 -1.93 -3.24 22.60
C LEU A 54 -2.58 -2.48 21.44
N LYS A 55 -3.89 -2.66 21.22
CA LYS A 55 -4.66 -1.89 20.24
C LYS A 55 -4.60 -0.38 20.51
N GLY A 56 -4.76 0.04 21.77
CA GLY A 56 -4.70 1.45 22.17
C GLY A 56 -3.30 2.04 21.97
N THR A 57 -2.28 1.34 22.45
CA THR A 57 -0.89 1.77 22.36
C THR A 57 -0.42 1.85 20.90
N LEU A 58 -0.77 0.86 20.06
CA LEU A 58 -0.46 0.89 18.61
C LEU A 58 -1.14 2.05 17.88
N LYS A 59 -2.39 2.40 18.23
CA LYS A 59 -3.06 3.56 17.64
C LYS A 59 -2.34 4.86 17.99
N ALA A 60 -1.97 5.03 19.25
CA ALA A 60 -1.24 6.20 19.72
C ALA A 60 0.15 6.28 19.07
N TRP A 61 0.89 5.18 19.06
CA TRP A 61 2.22 5.08 18.44
C TRP A 61 2.18 5.35 16.94
N HIS A 62 1.18 4.82 16.22
CA HIS A 62 1.02 5.12 14.79
C HIS A 62 0.79 6.62 14.55
N LYS A 63 -0.02 7.29 15.38
CA LYS A 63 -0.19 8.74 15.30
C LYS A 63 1.14 9.43 15.60
N ALA A 64 1.82 9.12 16.70
CA ALA A 64 3.08 9.77 17.05
C ALA A 64 4.17 9.62 15.96
N THR A 65 4.25 8.45 15.33
CA THR A 65 5.34 8.11 14.39
C THR A 65 5.09 8.67 12.99
N TYR A 66 3.87 8.45 12.48
CA TYR A 66 3.53 8.70 11.06
C TYR A 66 2.65 9.94 10.85
N TRP A 67 2.17 10.58 11.93
CA TRP A 67 1.55 11.90 11.79
C TRP A 67 2.63 12.92 11.44
N GLY A 68 2.33 13.79 10.47
CA GLY A 68 3.28 14.78 9.98
C GLY A 68 4.40 14.21 9.10
N THR A 69 4.30 12.98 8.57
CA THR A 69 5.30 12.46 7.60
C THR A 69 5.47 13.40 6.40
N ARG A 70 4.38 14.02 5.92
CA ARG A 70 4.43 15.04 4.86
C ARG A 70 5.21 16.27 5.27
N ASP A 71 5.00 16.75 6.49
CA ASP A 71 5.70 17.93 7.01
C ASP A 71 7.20 17.61 7.18
N LYS A 72 7.53 16.40 7.64
CA LYS A 72 8.91 15.90 7.69
C LYS A 72 9.56 15.84 6.31
N ILE A 73 8.83 15.38 5.29
CA ILE A 73 9.30 15.39 3.89
C ILE A 73 9.55 16.82 3.42
N ALA A 74 8.62 17.75 3.68
CA ALA A 74 8.78 19.15 3.29
C ALA A 74 9.99 19.82 3.98
N GLN A 75 10.17 19.56 5.27
CA GLN A 75 11.32 20.04 6.04
C GLN A 75 12.64 19.46 5.52
N ALA A 76 12.70 18.15 5.26
CA ALA A 76 13.90 17.50 4.73
C ALA A 76 14.24 18.02 3.32
N ASN A 77 13.25 18.22 2.45
CA ASN A 77 13.47 18.84 1.14
C ASN A 77 13.97 20.30 1.24
N LYS A 78 13.48 21.07 2.22
CA LYS A 78 14.00 22.41 2.48
C LYS A 78 15.47 22.35 2.90
N SER A 79 15.80 21.47 3.85
CA SER A 79 17.19 21.25 4.28
C SER A 79 18.10 20.83 3.13
N LEU A 80 17.63 19.95 2.24
CA LEU A 80 18.38 19.53 1.06
C LEU A 80 18.71 20.71 0.14
N LYS A 81 17.73 21.58 -0.13
CA LYS A 81 17.95 22.80 -0.92
C LYS A 81 18.94 23.76 -0.27
N ASP A 82 18.88 23.90 1.05
CA ASP A 82 19.80 24.75 1.80
C ASP A 82 21.23 24.20 1.71
N ILE A 83 21.42 22.87 1.81
CA ILE A 83 22.73 22.20 1.61
C ILE A 83 23.26 22.41 0.19
N GLN A 84 22.42 22.20 -0.82
CA GLN A 84 22.81 22.38 -2.23
C GLN A 84 23.23 23.83 -2.53
N LYS A 85 22.51 24.80 -1.96
CA LYS A 85 22.87 26.22 -2.08
C LYS A 85 24.21 26.54 -1.41
N GLN A 86 24.53 25.88 -0.29
CA GLN A 86 25.83 26.07 0.38
C GLN A 86 26.97 25.47 -0.46
N GLN A 87 26.76 24.30 -1.07
CA GLN A 87 27.74 23.69 -1.98
C GLN A 87 28.01 24.54 -3.24
N GLU A 88 27.04 25.32 -3.72
CA GLU A 88 27.24 26.26 -4.84
C GLU A 88 28.16 27.44 -4.47
N GLN A 89 28.31 27.76 -3.19
CA GLN A 89 29.03 28.93 -2.70
C GLN A 89 30.46 28.62 -2.19
N GLU A 90 30.72 27.37 -1.80
CA GLU A 90 31.98 26.92 -1.20
C GLU A 90 32.77 26.03 -2.16
N ALA A 91 34.10 25.96 -1.98
CA ALA A 91 34.90 24.91 -2.63
C ALA A 91 34.47 23.54 -2.10
N PHE A 92 34.60 22.49 -2.91
CA PHE A 92 34.11 21.14 -2.60
C PHE A 92 34.39 20.70 -1.15
N ASP A 93 33.31 20.54 -0.37
CA ASP A 93 33.33 20.05 1.00
C ASP A 93 32.73 18.63 1.08
N VAL A 94 33.56 17.70 1.54
CA VAL A 94 33.20 16.29 1.73
C VAL A 94 32.10 16.14 2.80
N GLN A 95 32.09 16.97 3.85
CA GLN A 95 31.09 16.88 4.92
C GLN A 95 29.71 17.28 4.41
N LEU A 96 29.61 18.39 3.67
CA LEU A 96 28.36 18.81 3.03
C LEU A 96 27.83 17.75 2.06
N HIS A 97 28.71 17.11 1.28
CA HIS A 97 28.30 16.03 0.38
C HIS A 97 27.76 14.79 1.13
N LEU A 98 28.39 14.39 2.23
CA LEU A 98 27.87 13.29 3.07
C LEU A 98 26.50 13.65 3.66
N GLN A 99 26.34 14.88 4.14
CA GLN A 99 25.08 15.37 4.69
C GLN A 99 23.97 15.41 3.62
N GLU A 100 24.29 15.80 2.38
CA GLU A 100 23.38 15.74 1.24
C GLU A 100 22.88 14.31 1.02
N MET A 101 23.79 13.33 0.88
CA MET A 101 23.45 11.92 0.68
C MET A 101 22.57 11.36 1.81
N GLU A 102 22.87 11.69 3.06
CA GLU A 102 22.06 11.28 4.21
C GLU A 102 20.64 11.88 4.17
N THR A 103 20.55 13.15 3.78
CA THR A 103 19.28 13.86 3.66
C THR A 103 18.43 13.30 2.52
N GLU A 104 19.03 12.99 1.37
CA GLU A 104 18.36 12.32 0.25
C GLU A 104 17.83 10.94 0.65
N LYS A 105 18.66 10.15 1.33
CA LYS A 105 18.26 8.84 1.85
C LYS A 105 17.09 8.94 2.82
N LEU A 106 17.11 9.95 3.71
CA LEU A 106 16.00 10.24 4.61
C LEU A 106 14.72 10.57 3.85
N ILE A 107 14.79 11.45 2.85
CA ILE A 107 13.65 11.83 2.01
C ILE A 107 13.08 10.59 1.31
N SER A 108 13.92 9.79 0.67
CA SER A 108 13.53 8.55 -0.01
C SER A 108 12.80 7.59 0.93
N ASN A 109 13.34 7.37 2.13
CA ASN A 109 12.70 6.54 3.15
C ASN A 109 11.33 7.10 3.56
N LEU A 110 11.22 8.40 3.84
CA LEU A 110 9.96 9.03 4.21
C LEU A 110 8.92 8.93 3.08
N MET A 111 9.31 9.17 1.83
CA MET A 111 8.43 9.03 0.66
C MET A 111 7.96 7.59 0.47
N ASN A 112 8.85 6.60 0.64
CA ASN A 112 8.48 5.19 0.60
C ASN A 112 7.47 4.83 1.69
N THR A 113 7.67 5.31 2.92
CA THR A 113 6.70 5.09 4.01
C THR A 113 5.35 5.73 3.69
N GLU A 114 5.33 6.95 3.14
CA GLU A 114 4.11 7.62 2.72
C GLU A 114 3.40 6.83 1.61
N ALA A 115 4.12 6.42 0.57
CA ALA A 115 3.60 5.63 -0.54
C ALA A 115 2.96 4.32 -0.07
N THR A 116 3.62 3.59 0.83
CA THR A 116 3.09 2.36 1.43
C THR A 116 1.80 2.62 2.23
N MET A 117 1.74 3.72 3.00
CA MET A 117 0.52 4.11 3.70
C MET A 117 -0.62 4.45 2.74
N TRP A 118 -0.34 5.16 1.66
CA TRP A 118 -1.33 5.50 0.63
C TRP A 118 -1.84 4.27 -0.09
N LYS A 119 -0.94 3.36 -0.49
CA LYS A 119 -1.30 2.08 -1.10
C LYS A 119 -2.24 1.27 -0.21
N GLN A 120 -1.93 1.14 1.08
CA GLN A 120 -2.82 0.45 2.03
C GLN A 120 -4.19 1.13 2.16
N ARG A 121 -4.23 2.46 2.23
CA ARG A 121 -5.50 3.22 2.30
C ARG A 121 -6.31 3.07 1.02
N ALA A 122 -5.65 3.12 -0.13
CA ALA A 122 -6.27 2.94 -1.44
C ALA A 122 -6.83 1.52 -1.60
N SER A 123 -6.06 0.48 -1.29
CA SER A 123 -6.55 -0.89 -1.33
C SER A 123 -7.74 -1.13 -0.39
N ILE A 124 -7.73 -0.56 0.82
CA ILE A 124 -8.89 -0.62 1.73
C ILE A 124 -10.09 0.10 1.12
N LYS A 125 -9.86 1.26 0.51
CA LYS A 125 -10.92 2.02 -0.16
C LYS A 125 -11.50 1.22 -1.34
N GLU A 126 -10.65 0.65 -2.17
CA GLU A 126 -11.05 -0.20 -3.31
C GLU A 126 -11.75 -1.49 -2.88
N GLU A 127 -11.33 -2.11 -1.77
CA GLU A 127 -12.00 -3.28 -1.19
C GLU A 127 -13.40 -2.89 -0.68
N LEU A 128 -13.50 -1.83 0.12
CA LEU A 128 -14.78 -1.34 0.67
C LEU A 128 -15.72 -0.82 -0.42
N GLU A 129 -15.18 -0.09 -1.39
CA GLU A 129 -15.95 0.40 -2.52
C GLU A 129 -16.26 -0.73 -3.49
N GLY A 130 -15.38 -1.71 -3.71
CA GLY A 130 -15.63 -2.87 -4.55
C GLY A 130 -16.72 -3.79 -4.02
N ASP A 131 -16.75 -4.03 -2.71
CA ASP A 131 -17.86 -4.73 -2.04
C ASP A 131 -19.18 -3.97 -2.21
N ARG A 132 -19.14 -2.62 -2.16
CA ARG A 132 -20.31 -1.75 -2.38
C ARG A 132 -20.64 -1.51 -3.85
N ASN A 133 -19.69 -1.75 -4.75
CA ASN A 133 -19.71 -1.39 -6.16
C ASN A 133 -19.50 -2.63 -7.04
N SER A 134 -20.07 -3.76 -6.60
CA SER A 134 -20.04 -5.02 -7.36
C SER A 134 -20.54 -4.80 -8.79
N ALA A 135 -21.51 -3.90 -8.99
CA ALA A 135 -22.01 -3.52 -10.31
C ALA A 135 -20.93 -2.90 -11.24
N TYR A 136 -20.08 -1.99 -10.75
CA TYR A 136 -19.01 -1.38 -11.56
C TYR A 136 -17.90 -2.39 -11.88
N PHE A 137 -17.51 -3.23 -10.93
CA PHE A 137 -16.48 -4.25 -11.17
C PHE A 137 -17.00 -5.36 -12.10
N GLN A 138 -18.27 -5.76 -11.96
CA GLN A 138 -18.94 -6.64 -12.92
C GLN A 138 -19.05 -6.00 -14.30
N ALA A 139 -19.38 -4.70 -14.40
CA ALA A 139 -19.42 -3.98 -15.67
C ALA A 139 -18.03 -3.91 -16.33
N LYS A 140 -16.99 -3.57 -15.56
CA LYS A 140 -15.60 -3.53 -16.04
C LYS A 140 -15.09 -4.93 -16.45
N ALA A 141 -15.48 -5.98 -15.72
CA ALA A 141 -15.18 -7.36 -16.09
C ALA A 141 -15.89 -7.78 -17.38
N ARG A 142 -17.17 -7.44 -17.54
CA ARG A 142 -17.93 -7.65 -18.78
C ARG A 142 -17.32 -6.89 -19.96
N MET A 143 -16.87 -5.65 -19.77
CA MET A 143 -16.17 -4.88 -20.80
C MET A 143 -14.83 -5.53 -21.20
N ARG A 144 -14.08 -6.08 -20.24
CA ARG A 144 -12.85 -6.84 -20.53
C ARG A 144 -13.14 -8.13 -21.29
N GLN A 145 -14.14 -8.90 -20.87
CA GLN A 145 -14.59 -10.11 -21.57
C GLN A 145 -15.05 -9.81 -23.00
N ALA A 146 -15.84 -8.75 -23.19
CA ALA A 146 -16.28 -8.30 -24.51
C ALA A 146 -15.10 -7.90 -25.40
N LYS A 147 -14.06 -7.27 -24.84
CA LYS A 147 -12.84 -6.92 -25.59
C LYS A 147 -12.09 -8.17 -26.06
N TYR A 148 -11.87 -9.16 -25.18
CA TYR A 148 -11.21 -10.42 -25.56
C TYR A 148 -12.03 -11.21 -26.58
N PHE A 149 -13.36 -11.26 -26.42
CA PHE A 149 -14.25 -11.90 -27.38
C PHE A 149 -14.19 -11.23 -28.76
N VAL A 150 -14.10 -9.90 -28.81
CA VAL A 150 -13.93 -9.16 -30.08
C VAL A 150 -12.54 -9.42 -30.69
N GLU A 151 -11.48 -9.52 -29.89
CA GLU A 151 -10.13 -9.89 -30.37
C GLU A 151 -10.08 -11.33 -30.92
N GLU A 152 -10.79 -12.27 -30.29
CA GLU A 152 -10.92 -13.66 -30.74
C GLU A 152 -11.72 -13.78 -32.06
N ILE A 153 -12.83 -13.05 -32.19
CA ILE A 153 -13.60 -13.00 -33.44
C ILE A 153 -12.77 -12.39 -34.58
N LYS A 154 -12.02 -11.32 -34.31
CA LYS A 154 -11.16 -10.69 -35.32
C LYS A 154 -10.04 -11.63 -35.80
N THR A 155 -9.48 -12.43 -34.89
CA THR A 155 -8.47 -13.45 -35.23
C THR A 155 -9.07 -14.59 -36.04
N THR A 156 -10.31 -14.98 -35.73
CA THR A 156 -11.06 -16.03 -36.46
C THR A 156 -11.46 -15.57 -37.88
N GLN A 157 -11.77 -14.29 -38.07
CA GLN A 157 -12.11 -13.70 -39.38
C GLN A 157 -10.86 -13.37 -40.23
N ALA A 158 -9.67 -13.30 -39.63
CA ALA A 158 -8.42 -12.96 -40.31
C ALA A 158 -7.74 -14.13 -41.05
N LYS A 159 -8.43 -15.27 -41.24
CA LYS A 159 -7.91 -16.36 -42.09
C LYS A 159 -8.93 -16.84 -43.12
N PRO A 160 -9.03 -16.17 -44.28
CA PRO A 160 -9.63 -16.75 -45.48
C PRO A 160 -8.53 -17.35 -46.37
N GLY A 161 -8.57 -18.68 -46.53
CA GLY A 161 -8.04 -19.38 -47.70
C GLY A 161 -6.53 -19.37 -47.97
N ALA A 162 -5.84 -20.44 -47.59
CA ALA A 162 -4.80 -21.03 -48.44
C ALA A 162 -5.10 -22.52 -48.56
N SER A 163 -5.35 -22.93 -49.80
CA SER A 163 -5.73 -24.25 -50.29
C SER A 163 -4.78 -25.38 -49.88
N GLU A 164 -5.37 -26.52 -49.51
CA GLU A 164 -4.82 -27.89 -49.57
C GLU A 164 -4.25 -28.22 -50.99
N PRO A 165 -3.33 -29.20 -51.18
CA PRO A 165 -3.53 -30.60 -50.75
C PRO A 165 -2.28 -31.43 -50.38
N HIS A 166 -2.47 -32.51 -49.61
CA HIS A 166 -2.23 -33.89 -50.09
C HIS A 166 -2.44 -34.94 -48.97
N SER A 167 -2.89 -36.09 -49.46
CA SER A 167 -3.52 -37.24 -48.81
C SER A 167 -2.57 -38.21 -48.09
N THR A 168 -3.22 -39.12 -47.36
CA THR A 168 -2.77 -40.41 -46.78
C THR A 168 -2.04 -40.29 -45.43
N GLY A 169 -2.45 -40.96 -44.35
CA GLY A 169 -3.41 -42.02 -44.11
C GLY A 169 -3.06 -42.62 -42.74
N GLY A 170 -4.02 -43.22 -42.02
CA GLY A 170 -3.69 -44.04 -40.85
C GLY A 170 -4.69 -43.97 -39.71
N TYR A 171 -5.50 -45.01 -39.64
CA TYR A 171 -6.55 -45.28 -38.67
C TYR A 171 -6.00 -45.65 -37.26
N ARG A 172 -6.71 -45.19 -36.19
CA ARG A 172 -7.14 -45.90 -34.94
C ARG A 172 -6.13 -46.37 -33.86
N PRO A 173 -6.58 -46.74 -32.62
CA PRO A 173 -7.42 -46.06 -31.61
C PRO A 173 -6.81 -46.05 -30.18
N ALA A 174 -7.57 -45.46 -29.27
CA ALA A 174 -7.52 -45.43 -27.81
C ALA A 174 -7.12 -46.73 -27.06
N LYS A 175 -6.45 -46.50 -25.90
CA LYS A 175 -6.87 -46.97 -24.58
C LYS A 175 -6.76 -45.82 -23.59
#